data_AF-A0A399WN86-F1
#
_entry.id   AF-A0A399WN86-F1
#
_cell.length_a   1.000
_cell.length_b   1.000
_cell.length_c   1.000
_cell.angle_alpha   90.00
_cell.angle_beta   90.00
_cell.angle_gamma   90.00
#
_symmetry.space_group_name_H-M   'P 1'
#
loop_
_entity.id
_entity.type
_entity.pdbx_description
1 polymer ?
#
loop_
_entity_poly.entity_id
_entity_poly.type
_entity_poly.pdbx_seq_one_letter_code
_entity_poly.pdbx_strand_id
1 'polypeptide(L)'
;MSPVTNSLLAFSLLGTGIIATIHIVILLGQNNTTHEKYFKWAHRIGGYIFFALYVFISVIMFQKLEEFNVLPPKAVVHSYIGIAIFPLIVIKICIARLYKKFYKSLPIYGMVLMIAVYLQIPLYAGLYMISAIKSQYVILQEKGRFVKVNVNIGRKVVQQRCATCHSLERVYAHVKTEPDWRDYLSRMRAKDPAVMTNQEALEALGYLVKNLGIDETKMDIQIGMKIILEKCHKCHTLERVFTSKKTQSEWVQTIELMRSFDPDLLNDSEARQVNYYLSKVLARQELGQNKLKTYRITRDMDLLIR
;
A
#
# COMPACT_ATOMS: atom_id res chain seq x y z
N MET A 1 14.78 -0.65 -1.91
CA MET A 1 14.46 -2.04 -1.49
C MET A 1 12.96 -2.28 -1.50
N SER A 2 12.52 -3.44 -1.99
CA SER A 2 11.10 -3.79 -1.99
C SER A 2 10.55 -3.91 -0.55
N PRO A 3 9.24 -3.65 -0.32
CA PRO A 3 8.62 -3.86 0.99
C PRO A 3 8.72 -5.29 1.52
N VAL A 4 8.77 -6.27 0.62
CA VAL A 4 8.99 -7.69 0.95
C VAL A 4 10.37 -7.88 1.54
N THR A 5 11.41 -7.32 0.93
CA THR A 5 12.80 -7.43 1.42
C THR A 5 12.96 -6.78 2.79
N ASN A 6 12.33 -5.61 3.02
CA ASN A 6 12.37 -4.95 4.32
C ASN A 6 11.69 -5.81 5.41
N SER A 7 10.54 -6.42 5.08
CA SER A 7 9.84 -7.31 5.99
C SER A 7 10.69 -8.54 6.33
N LEU A 8 11.30 -9.18 5.33
CA LEU A 8 12.18 -10.33 5.53
C LEU A 8 13.34 -10.01 6.48
N LEU A 9 14.06 -8.90 6.25
CA LEU A 9 15.16 -8.47 7.11
C LEU A 9 14.71 -8.22 8.55
N ALA A 10 13.56 -7.57 8.75
CA ALA A 10 13.02 -7.30 10.08
C ALA A 10 12.66 -8.59 10.83
N PHE A 11 12.01 -9.56 10.16
CA PHE A 11 11.70 -10.86 10.75
C PHE A 11 12.96 -11.71 10.99
N SER A 12 13.97 -11.63 10.13
CA SER A 12 15.27 -12.28 10.36
C SER A 12 15.97 -11.71 11.59
N LEU A 13 15.97 -10.38 11.77
CA LEU A 13 16.52 -9.73 12.97
C LEU A 13 15.78 -10.18 14.24
N LEU A 14 14.44 -10.19 14.20
CA LEU A 14 13.64 -10.67 15.34
C LEU A 14 13.92 -12.15 15.63
N GLY A 15 13.90 -13.01 14.61
CA GLY A 15 14.10 -14.44 14.75
C GLY A 15 15.46 -14.79 15.33
N THR A 16 16.53 -14.17 14.84
CA THR A 16 17.89 -14.35 15.39
C THR A 16 17.96 -13.90 16.86
N GLY A 17 17.32 -12.79 17.21
CA GLY A 17 17.23 -12.32 18.59
C GLY A 17 16.45 -13.27 19.52
N ILE A 18 15.32 -13.81 19.06
CA ILE A 18 14.52 -14.81 19.80
C ILE A 18 15.35 -16.07 20.05
N ILE A 19 15.98 -16.61 19.01
CA ILE A 19 16.83 -17.80 19.12
C ILE A 19 17.95 -17.53 20.15
N ALA A 20 18.68 -16.42 20.03
CA ALA A 20 19.74 -16.08 20.98
C ALA A 20 19.22 -15.94 22.43
N THR A 21 18.01 -15.39 22.60
CA THR A 21 17.37 -15.19 23.91
C THR A 21 16.93 -16.52 24.52
N ILE A 22 16.34 -17.43 23.73
CA ILE A 22 15.97 -18.77 24.17
C ILE A 22 17.20 -19.53 24.69
N HIS A 23 18.32 -19.50 23.97
CA HIS A 23 19.54 -20.19 24.39
C HIS A 23 20.06 -19.70 25.74
N ILE A 24 20.02 -18.40 26.02
CA ILE A 24 20.51 -17.86 27.31
C ILE A 24 19.51 -18.11 28.45
N VAL A 25 18.19 -18.08 28.19
CA VAL A 25 17.18 -18.42 29.19
C VAL A 25 17.25 -19.89 29.58
N ILE A 26 17.42 -20.78 28.60
CA ILE A 26 17.64 -22.21 28.86
C ILE A 26 18.88 -22.41 29.74
N LEU A 27 19.99 -21.74 29.42
CA LEU A 27 21.21 -21.83 30.22
C LEU A 27 21.02 -21.33 31.67
N LEU A 28 20.25 -20.25 31.86
CA LEU A 28 19.97 -19.71 33.20
C LEU A 28 19.01 -20.58 34.01
N GLY A 29 18.15 -21.36 33.36
CA GLY A 29 17.18 -22.24 34.02
C GLY A 29 17.65 -23.68 34.27
N GLN A 30 18.74 -24.13 33.63
CA GLN A 30 19.27 -25.48 33.81
C GLN A 30 20.17 -25.57 35.06
N ASN A 31 19.84 -26.51 35.95
CA ASN A 31 20.65 -26.83 37.15
C ASN A 31 21.80 -27.82 36.87
N ASN A 32 21.86 -28.44 35.68
CA ASN A 32 22.87 -29.44 35.31
C ASN A 32 23.52 -29.06 33.97
N THR A 33 24.85 -28.93 33.95
CA THR A 33 25.61 -28.12 32.96
C THR A 33 26.31 -28.91 31.85
N THR A 34 25.81 -30.10 31.50
CA THR A 34 26.45 -30.98 30.47
C THR A 34 26.66 -30.29 29.12
N HIS A 35 25.83 -29.30 28.76
CA HIS A 35 25.94 -28.57 27.48
C HIS A 35 26.14 -27.04 27.64
N GLU A 36 26.64 -26.57 28.78
CA GLU A 36 26.81 -25.13 29.07
C GLU A 36 27.63 -24.40 27.98
N LYS A 37 28.71 -25.02 27.48
CA LYS A 37 29.57 -24.44 26.45
C LYS A 37 28.81 -24.17 25.15
N TYR A 38 27.91 -25.08 24.77
CA TYR A 38 27.10 -24.95 23.55
C TYR A 38 26.17 -23.74 23.64
N PHE A 39 25.39 -23.61 24.73
CA PHE A 39 24.44 -22.50 24.87
C PHE A 39 25.14 -21.14 24.91
N LYS A 40 26.28 -21.03 25.59
CA LYS A 40 27.10 -19.80 25.61
C LYS A 40 27.62 -19.43 24.21
N TRP A 41 28.10 -20.42 23.47
CA TRP A 41 28.60 -20.22 22.11
C TRP A 41 27.49 -19.85 21.13
N ALA A 42 26.36 -20.56 21.17
CA ALA A 42 25.18 -20.30 20.33
C ALA A 42 24.60 -18.90 20.60
N HIS A 43 24.46 -18.50 21.87
CA HIS A 43 24.05 -17.14 22.23
C HIS A 43 25.01 -16.08 21.67
N ARG A 44 26.33 -16.32 21.77
CA ARG A 44 27.35 -15.38 21.30
C ARG A 44 27.29 -15.21 19.77
N ILE A 45 27.19 -16.31 19.03
CA ILE A 45 27.05 -16.26 17.56
C ILE A 45 25.74 -15.57 17.17
N GLY A 46 24.63 -15.94 17.80
CA GLY A 46 23.34 -15.28 17.57
C GLY A 46 23.42 -13.77 17.83
N GLY A 47 24.12 -13.36 18.88
CA GLY A 47 24.38 -11.95 19.18
C GLY A 47 25.20 -11.22 18.12
N TYR A 48 26.23 -11.84 17.56
CA TYR A 48 27.01 -11.24 16.47
C TYR A 48 26.22 -11.12 15.17
N ILE A 49 25.47 -12.18 14.81
CA ILE A 49 24.57 -12.15 13.64
C ILE A 49 23.53 -11.06 13.81
N PHE A 50 22.90 -10.98 14.97
CA PHE A 50 21.92 -9.94 15.30
C PHE A 50 22.52 -8.53 15.17
N PHE A 51 23.72 -8.30 15.71
CA PHE A 51 24.38 -7.00 15.61
C PHE A 51 24.72 -6.63 14.16
N ALA A 52 25.28 -7.57 13.39
CA ALA A 52 25.61 -7.35 11.99
C ALA A 52 24.35 -7.02 11.16
N LEU A 53 23.26 -7.78 11.35
CA LEU A 53 21.97 -7.50 10.72
C LEU A 53 21.42 -6.13 11.12
N TYR A 54 21.49 -5.77 12.41
CA TYR A 54 21.01 -4.48 12.90
C TYR A 54 21.77 -3.31 12.27
N VAL A 55 23.11 -3.38 12.20
CA VAL A 55 23.93 -2.33 11.57
C VAL A 55 23.62 -2.23 10.08
N PHE A 56 23.55 -3.37 9.38
CA PHE A 56 23.19 -3.39 7.96
C PHE A 56 21.84 -2.73 7.69
N ILE A 57 20.80 -3.09 8.46
CA ILE A 57 19.46 -2.49 8.34
C ILE A 57 19.52 -1.00 8.66
N SER A 58 20.25 -0.60 9.70
CA SER A 58 20.37 0.80 10.12
C SER A 58 20.99 1.67 9.03
N VAL A 59 22.07 1.22 8.38
CA VAL A 59 22.71 1.96 7.26
C VAL A 59 21.71 2.22 6.14
N ILE A 60 20.94 1.21 5.74
CA ILE A 60 19.93 1.32 4.69
C ILE A 60 18.80 2.27 5.12
N MET A 61 18.38 2.25 6.38
CA MET A 61 17.33 3.14 6.89
C MET A 61 17.80 4.59 6.98
N PHE A 62 19.06 4.84 7.34
CA PHE A 62 19.62 6.20 7.36
C PHE A 62 19.63 6.84 5.98
N GLN A 63 20.04 6.10 4.94
CA GLN A 63 20.01 6.58 3.57
C GLN A 63 18.59 6.97 3.11
N LYS A 64 17.56 6.27 3.59
CA LYS A 64 16.16 6.59 3.27
C LYS A 64 15.64 7.84 3.97
N LEU A 65 16.24 8.28 5.08
CA LEU A 65 15.75 9.47 5.80
C LEU A 65 15.97 10.75 4.98
N GLU A 66 17.00 10.78 4.14
CA GLU A 66 17.31 11.92 3.26
C GLU A 66 16.23 12.17 2.19
N GLU A 67 15.40 11.16 1.88
CA GLU A 67 14.33 11.27 0.87
C GLU A 67 13.07 11.98 1.39
N PHE A 68 12.92 12.18 2.72
CA PHE A 68 11.70 12.72 3.31
C PHE A 68 11.85 14.16 3.81
N ASN A 69 11.07 15.07 3.23
CA ASN A 69 10.96 16.46 3.73
C ASN A 69 10.20 16.56 5.07
N VAL A 70 9.20 15.69 5.28
CA VAL A 70 8.44 15.59 6.53
C VAL A 70 8.16 14.11 6.80
N LEU A 71 8.58 13.62 7.97
CA LEU A 71 8.38 12.23 8.35
C LEU A 71 6.94 12.02 8.86
N PRO A 72 6.23 10.98 8.37
CA PRO A 72 4.93 10.64 8.94
C PRO A 72 5.10 10.17 10.39
N PRO A 73 4.09 10.35 11.29
CA PRO A 73 4.23 10.03 12.71
C PRO A 73 4.73 8.61 13.00
N LYS A 74 4.28 7.62 12.21
CA LYS A 74 4.75 6.23 12.30
C LYS A 74 6.24 6.06 11.99
N ALA A 75 6.78 6.84 11.05
CA ALA A 75 8.19 6.81 10.68
C ALA A 75 9.04 7.39 11.82
N VAL A 76 8.54 8.46 12.44
CA VAL A 76 9.19 9.11 13.59
C VAL A 76 9.31 8.13 14.76
N VAL A 77 8.21 7.45 15.13
CA VAL A 77 8.24 6.44 16.22
C VAL A 77 9.18 5.29 15.87
N HIS A 78 9.14 4.79 14.63
CA HIS A 78 10.05 3.75 14.15
C HIS A 78 11.51 4.20 14.22
N SER A 79 11.86 5.41 13.76
CA SER A 79 13.24 5.91 13.81
C SER A 79 13.72 6.09 15.25
N TYR A 80 12.89 6.62 16.16
CA TYR A 80 13.29 6.81 17.55
C TYR A 80 13.59 5.50 18.27
N ILE A 81 12.69 4.50 18.16
CA ILE A 81 12.93 3.18 18.76
C ILE A 81 14.17 2.53 18.11
N GLY A 82 14.37 2.71 16.80
CA GLY A 82 15.48 2.14 16.04
C GLY A 82 16.81 2.70 16.51
N ILE A 83 16.89 4.02 16.66
CA ILE A 83 18.07 4.73 17.17
C ILE A 83 18.34 4.35 18.63
N ALA A 84 17.31 4.20 19.46
CA ALA A 84 17.46 3.81 20.87
C ALA A 84 18.02 2.39 21.08
N ILE A 85 17.89 1.50 20.10
CA ILE A 85 18.48 0.14 20.17
C ILE A 85 20.02 0.21 20.14
N PHE A 86 20.62 1.13 19.36
CA PHE A 86 22.07 1.24 19.25
C PHE A 86 22.78 1.48 20.61
N PRO A 87 22.43 2.51 21.41
CA PRO A 87 23.05 2.70 22.71
C PRO A 87 22.77 1.53 23.67
N LEU A 88 21.61 0.88 23.60
CA LEU A 88 21.34 -0.32 24.40
C LEU A 88 22.29 -1.49 24.05
N ILE A 89 22.61 -1.67 22.77
CA ILE A 89 23.62 -2.67 22.33
C ILE A 89 25.00 -2.29 22.85
N VAL A 90 25.40 -1.01 22.71
CA VAL A 90 26.69 -0.51 23.19
C VAL A 90 26.83 -0.72 24.70
N ILE A 91 25.81 -0.36 25.49
CA ILE A 91 25.77 -0.57 26.95
C ILE A 91 25.94 -2.06 27.27
N LYS A 92 25.21 -2.94 26.58
CA LYS A 92 25.32 -4.40 26.78
C LYS A 92 26.75 -4.91 26.50
N ILE A 93 27.39 -4.42 25.45
CA ILE A 93 28.79 -4.78 25.10
C ILE A 93 29.76 -4.24 26.17
N CYS A 94 29.59 -2.99 26.61
CA CYS A 94 30.40 -2.38 27.66
C CYS A 94 30.30 -3.15 28.98
N ILE A 95 29.11 -3.58 29.40
CA ILE A 95 28.94 -4.41 30.62
C ILE A 95 29.65 -5.75 30.46
N ALA A 96 29.51 -6.39 29.30
CA ALA A 96 30.12 -7.70 29.04
C ALA A 96 31.66 -7.66 28.96
N ARG A 97 32.24 -6.55 28.50
CA ARG A 97 33.69 -6.42 28.25
C ARG A 97 34.45 -5.66 29.34
N LEU A 98 33.89 -4.57 29.84
CA LEU A 98 34.59 -3.60 30.69
C LEU A 98 34.06 -3.62 32.13
N TYR A 99 32.74 -3.68 32.33
CA TYR A 99 32.12 -3.47 33.64
C TYR A 99 31.50 -4.73 34.25
N LYS A 100 32.37 -5.72 34.56
CA LYS A 100 31.95 -7.02 35.11
C LYS A 100 31.13 -6.95 36.41
N LYS A 101 31.20 -5.86 37.18
CA LYS A 101 30.37 -5.64 38.38
C LYS A 101 28.86 -5.68 38.07
N PHE A 102 28.46 -5.26 36.87
CA PHE A 102 27.05 -5.19 36.46
C PHE A 102 26.57 -6.44 35.70
N TYR A 103 27.35 -7.53 35.66
CA TYR A 103 27.03 -8.71 34.85
C TYR A 103 25.67 -9.34 35.19
N LYS A 104 25.23 -9.24 36.46
CA LYS A 104 23.90 -9.71 36.90
C LYS A 104 22.73 -9.00 36.19
N SER A 105 22.95 -7.77 35.72
CA SER A 105 21.93 -6.99 35.00
C SER A 105 21.89 -7.28 33.50
N LEU A 106 22.87 -7.99 32.95
CA LEU A 106 23.00 -8.25 31.50
C LEU A 106 21.73 -8.86 30.86
N PRO A 107 21.00 -9.80 31.51
CA PRO A 107 19.76 -10.32 30.98
C PRO A 107 18.67 -9.25 30.82
N ILE A 108 18.58 -8.28 31.74
CA ILE A 108 17.57 -7.20 31.69
C ILE A 108 17.77 -6.36 30.43
N TYR A 109 19.00 -5.92 30.16
CA TYR A 109 19.32 -5.19 28.93
C TYR A 109 19.04 -6.03 27.67
N GLY A 110 19.30 -7.34 27.72
CA GLY A 110 18.93 -8.26 26.65
C GLY A 110 17.42 -8.30 26.39
N MET A 111 16.60 -8.37 27.45
CA MET A 111 15.14 -8.38 27.34
C MET A 111 14.59 -7.04 26.83
N VAL A 112 15.11 -5.91 27.34
CA VAL A 112 14.71 -4.57 26.86
C VAL A 112 15.02 -4.41 25.37
N LEU A 113 16.20 -4.86 24.92
CA LEU A 113 16.56 -4.89 23.50
C LEU A 113 15.57 -5.72 22.67
N MET A 114 15.21 -6.91 23.13
CA MET A 114 14.26 -7.78 22.43
C MET A 114 12.86 -7.17 22.33
N ILE A 115 12.39 -6.55 23.40
CA ILE A 115 11.11 -5.84 23.41
C ILE A 115 11.15 -4.67 22.42
N ALA A 116 12.21 -3.87 22.41
CA ALA A 116 12.36 -2.76 21.47
C ALA A 116 12.34 -3.23 20.00
N VAL A 117 13.03 -4.33 19.67
CA VAL A 117 12.98 -4.93 18.31
C VAL A 117 11.60 -5.47 17.98
N TYR A 118 10.93 -6.14 18.92
CA TYR A 118 9.58 -6.65 18.70
C TYR A 118 8.58 -5.51 18.40
N LEU A 119 8.65 -4.41 19.16
CA LEU A 119 7.79 -3.23 18.96
C LEU A 119 7.97 -2.56 17.59
N GLN A 120 9.11 -2.77 16.92
CA GLN A 120 9.32 -2.26 15.57
C GLN A 120 8.52 -2.99 14.49
N ILE A 121 8.18 -4.27 14.71
CA ILE A 121 7.57 -5.11 13.70
C ILE A 121 6.19 -4.59 13.28
N PRO A 122 5.24 -4.28 14.20
CA PRO A 122 3.94 -3.76 13.83
C PRO A 122 3.99 -2.45 13.04
N LEU A 123 4.97 -1.58 13.31
CA LEU A 123 5.03 -0.24 12.70
C LEU A 123 5.20 -0.27 11.17
N TYR A 124 5.84 -1.31 10.64
CA TYR A 124 6.09 -1.45 9.19
C TYR A 124 5.86 -2.85 8.66
N ALA A 125 6.65 -3.85 9.09
CA ALA A 125 6.63 -5.19 8.52
C ALA A 125 5.28 -5.91 8.77
N GLY A 126 4.75 -5.81 9.98
CA GLY A 126 3.48 -6.41 10.38
C GLY A 126 2.28 -5.82 9.64
N LEU A 127 2.17 -4.49 9.58
CA LEU A 127 1.11 -3.83 8.83
C LEU A 127 1.19 -4.09 7.33
N TYR A 128 2.40 -4.11 6.75
CA TYR A 128 2.56 -4.48 5.34
C TYR A 128 2.09 -5.90 5.08
N MET A 129 2.49 -6.88 5.91
CA MET A 129 2.03 -8.27 5.78
C MET A 129 0.51 -8.39 5.93
N ILE A 130 -0.09 -7.73 6.92
CA ILE A 130 -1.55 -7.75 7.12
C ILE A 130 -2.26 -7.10 5.93
N SER A 131 -1.75 -5.97 5.43
CA SER A 131 -2.29 -5.29 4.26
C SER A 131 -2.15 -6.15 3.00
N ALA A 132 -1.00 -6.80 2.80
CA ALA A 132 -0.76 -7.71 1.69
C ALA A 132 -1.75 -8.88 1.72
N ILE A 133 -1.92 -9.53 2.88
CA ILE A 133 -2.87 -10.63 3.06
C ILE A 133 -4.31 -10.15 2.83
N LYS A 134 -4.72 -9.02 3.43
CA LYS A 134 -6.06 -8.45 3.22
C LYS A 134 -6.29 -8.11 1.74
N SER A 135 -5.30 -7.56 1.07
CA SER A 135 -5.40 -7.19 -0.34
C SER A 135 -5.55 -8.41 -1.26
N GLN A 136 -5.14 -9.61 -0.84
CA GLN A 136 -5.31 -10.81 -1.66
C GLN A 136 -6.75 -11.30 -1.72
N TYR A 137 -7.64 -10.80 -0.86
CA TYR A 137 -9.01 -11.28 -0.80
C TYR A 137 -10.03 -10.15 -0.88
N VAL A 138 -11.16 -10.42 -1.52
CA VAL A 138 -12.34 -9.55 -1.55
C VAL A 138 -13.52 -10.35 -1.00
N ILE A 139 -14.40 -9.68 -0.26
CA ILE A 139 -15.65 -10.26 0.21
C ILE A 139 -16.74 -9.80 -0.76
N LEU A 140 -17.40 -10.76 -1.40
CA LEU A 140 -18.53 -10.52 -2.29
C LEU A 140 -19.79 -11.11 -1.67
N GLN A 141 -20.95 -10.52 -1.94
CA GLN A 141 -22.23 -11.11 -1.58
C GLN A 141 -22.71 -12.00 -2.74
N GLU A 142 -23.00 -13.27 -2.44
CA GLU A 142 -23.53 -14.24 -3.39
C GLU A 142 -24.77 -14.89 -2.78
N LYS A 143 -25.95 -14.66 -3.37
CA LYS A 143 -27.24 -15.24 -2.93
C LYS A 143 -27.47 -15.10 -1.41
N GLY A 144 -27.19 -13.92 -0.87
CA GLY A 144 -27.37 -13.63 0.57
C GLY A 144 -26.25 -14.14 1.49
N ARG A 145 -25.19 -14.78 0.95
CA ARG A 145 -24.01 -15.22 1.72
C ARG A 145 -22.77 -14.42 1.34
N PHE A 146 -21.91 -14.14 2.31
CA PHE A 146 -20.62 -13.53 2.05
C PHE A 146 -19.60 -14.60 1.63
N VAL A 147 -19.02 -14.45 0.45
CA VAL A 147 -18.01 -15.35 -0.11
C VAL A 147 -16.70 -14.60 -0.20
N LYS A 148 -15.64 -15.20 0.35
CA LYS A 148 -14.29 -14.67 0.28
C LYS A 148 -13.59 -15.23 -0.95
N VAL A 149 -13.25 -14.37 -1.90
CA VAL A 149 -12.59 -14.73 -3.17
C VAL A 149 -11.16 -14.20 -3.19
N ASN A 150 -10.25 -14.93 -3.85
CA ASN A 150 -8.84 -14.60 -3.99
C ASN A 150 -8.57 -13.83 -5.29
N VAL A 151 -8.17 -12.56 -5.13
CA VAL A 151 -7.88 -11.62 -6.21
C VAL A 151 -6.81 -12.14 -7.18
N ASN A 152 -5.83 -12.91 -6.70
CA ASN A 152 -4.78 -13.45 -7.57
C ASN A 152 -5.28 -14.63 -8.40
N ILE A 153 -6.20 -15.44 -7.86
CA ILE A 153 -6.89 -16.47 -8.65
C ILE A 153 -7.75 -15.78 -9.70
N GLY A 154 -8.54 -14.78 -9.31
CA GLY A 154 -9.33 -13.97 -10.23
C GLY A 154 -8.52 -13.33 -11.35
N ARG A 155 -7.34 -12.80 -11.05
CA ARG A 155 -6.40 -12.28 -12.07
C ARG A 155 -6.06 -13.34 -13.10
N LYS A 156 -5.68 -14.54 -12.66
CA LYS A 156 -5.33 -15.65 -13.55
C LYS A 156 -6.52 -16.05 -14.43
N VAL A 157 -7.72 -16.14 -13.83
CA VAL A 157 -8.94 -16.42 -14.58
C VAL A 157 -9.18 -15.38 -15.66
N VAL A 158 -9.10 -14.08 -15.34
CA VAL A 158 -9.28 -13.02 -16.36
C VAL A 158 -8.22 -13.13 -17.45
N GLN A 159 -6.95 -13.31 -17.08
CA GLN A 159 -5.84 -13.41 -18.04
C GLN A 159 -5.94 -14.63 -18.95
N GLN A 160 -6.45 -15.75 -18.46
CA GLN A 160 -6.50 -17.02 -19.20
C GLN A 160 -7.82 -17.22 -19.94
N ARG A 161 -8.95 -16.85 -19.33
CA ARG A 161 -10.30 -17.10 -19.85
C ARG A 161 -10.81 -15.94 -20.69
N CYS A 162 -10.57 -14.69 -20.32
CA CYS A 162 -11.05 -13.57 -21.13
C CYS A 162 -10.18 -13.35 -22.38
N ALA A 163 -8.89 -13.70 -22.30
CA ALA A 163 -7.96 -13.59 -23.42
C ALA A 163 -8.22 -14.57 -24.57
N THR A 164 -9.08 -15.58 -24.37
CA THR A 164 -9.42 -16.54 -25.43
C THR A 164 -10.20 -15.88 -26.58
N CYS A 165 -11.00 -14.86 -26.26
CA CYS A 165 -11.86 -14.17 -27.23
C CYS A 165 -11.63 -12.66 -27.33
N HIS A 166 -10.97 -12.04 -26.34
CA HIS A 166 -10.79 -10.60 -26.26
C HIS A 166 -9.34 -10.23 -25.97
N SER A 167 -8.88 -9.05 -26.41
CA SER A 167 -7.64 -8.49 -25.88
C SER A 167 -7.84 -8.10 -24.41
N LEU A 168 -6.82 -8.31 -23.58
CA LEU A 168 -6.88 -7.89 -22.17
C LEU A 168 -6.97 -6.37 -22.02
N GLU A 169 -6.41 -5.63 -22.97
CA GLU A 169 -6.55 -4.18 -23.05
C GLU A 169 -8.03 -3.77 -23.09
N ARG A 170 -8.84 -4.42 -23.94
CA ARG A 170 -10.28 -4.18 -24.02
C ARG A 170 -10.96 -4.44 -22.67
N VAL A 171 -10.57 -5.50 -21.96
CA VAL A 171 -11.14 -5.83 -20.65
C VAL A 171 -10.78 -4.76 -19.61
N TYR A 172 -9.52 -4.30 -19.61
CA TYR A 172 -8.99 -3.36 -18.62
C TYR A 172 -9.32 -1.89 -18.87
N ALA A 173 -9.77 -1.58 -20.09
CA ALA A 173 -10.28 -0.27 -20.47
C ALA A 173 -11.58 0.07 -19.73
N HIS A 174 -12.43 -0.93 -19.46
CA HIS A 174 -13.72 -0.72 -18.83
C HIS A 174 -13.64 -0.62 -17.30
N VAL A 175 -14.48 0.24 -16.73
CA VAL A 175 -14.84 0.24 -15.30
C VAL A 175 -16.34 0.08 -15.13
N LYS A 176 -16.78 -0.60 -14.07
CA LYS A 176 -18.19 -0.88 -13.79
C LYS A 176 -18.44 -1.02 -12.29
N THR A 177 -19.69 -0.90 -11.85
CA THR A 177 -20.07 -1.26 -10.47
C THR A 177 -19.98 -2.78 -10.26
N GLU A 178 -20.05 -3.26 -9.02
CA GLU A 178 -20.07 -4.70 -8.74
C GLU A 178 -21.27 -5.42 -9.40
N PRO A 179 -22.51 -4.92 -9.29
CA PRO A 179 -23.65 -5.50 -10.00
C PRO A 179 -23.45 -5.55 -11.52
N ASP A 180 -22.93 -4.48 -12.12
CA ASP A 180 -22.69 -4.40 -13.56
C ASP A 180 -21.61 -5.39 -14.03
N TRP A 181 -20.53 -5.55 -13.27
CA TRP A 181 -19.50 -6.54 -13.57
C TRP A 181 -20.05 -7.96 -13.48
N ARG A 182 -20.88 -8.24 -12.47
CA ARG A 182 -21.53 -9.53 -12.28
C ARG A 182 -22.44 -9.88 -13.44
N ASP A 183 -23.29 -8.94 -13.83
CA ASP A 183 -24.18 -9.09 -14.99
C ASP A 183 -23.37 -9.25 -16.29
N TYR A 184 -22.29 -8.49 -16.46
CA TYR A 184 -21.39 -8.63 -17.62
C TYR A 184 -20.78 -10.04 -17.71
N LEU A 185 -20.23 -10.55 -16.61
CA LEU A 185 -19.66 -11.91 -16.55
C LEU A 185 -20.74 -12.98 -16.79
N SER A 186 -21.95 -12.77 -16.27
CA SER A 186 -23.10 -13.65 -16.54
C SER A 186 -23.39 -13.74 -18.04
N ARG A 187 -23.44 -12.59 -18.75
CA ARG A 187 -23.63 -12.57 -20.20
C ARG A 187 -22.50 -13.23 -20.97
N MET A 188 -21.26 -13.05 -20.54
CA MET A 188 -20.12 -13.73 -21.20
C MET A 188 -20.23 -15.25 -21.08
N ARG A 189 -20.63 -15.74 -19.91
CA ARG A 189 -20.86 -17.17 -19.67
C ARG A 189 -22.10 -17.71 -20.38
N ALA A 190 -23.13 -16.90 -20.56
CA ALA A 190 -24.31 -17.30 -21.33
C ALA A 190 -23.97 -17.53 -22.82
N LYS A 191 -22.98 -16.80 -23.35
CA LYS A 191 -22.49 -16.98 -24.73
C LYS A 191 -21.63 -18.22 -24.90
N ASP A 192 -20.79 -18.52 -23.91
CA ASP A 192 -20.00 -19.74 -23.88
C ASP A 192 -19.93 -20.29 -22.44
N PRO A 193 -20.79 -21.26 -22.08
CA PRO A 193 -20.80 -21.84 -20.74
C PRO A 193 -19.51 -22.59 -20.37
N ALA A 194 -18.72 -23.02 -21.36
CA ALA A 194 -17.48 -23.78 -21.14
C ALA A 194 -16.28 -22.86 -20.81
N VAL A 195 -16.39 -21.56 -21.06
CA VAL A 195 -15.29 -20.61 -20.87
C VAL A 195 -14.83 -20.50 -19.41
N MET A 196 -15.77 -20.58 -18.45
CA MET A 196 -15.45 -20.53 -17.03
C MET A 196 -16.59 -21.09 -16.14
N THR A 197 -16.19 -21.74 -15.05
CA THR A 197 -17.08 -22.26 -14.00
C THR A 197 -17.69 -21.13 -13.15
N ASN A 198 -18.72 -21.45 -12.35
CA ASN A 198 -19.31 -20.50 -11.40
C ASN A 198 -18.27 -19.95 -10.41
N GLN A 199 -17.37 -20.80 -9.91
CA GLN A 199 -16.33 -20.38 -8.98
C GLN A 199 -15.32 -19.46 -9.66
N GLU A 200 -14.82 -19.82 -10.85
CA GLU A 200 -13.91 -18.97 -11.62
C GLU A 200 -14.55 -17.60 -11.94
N ALA A 201 -15.85 -17.57 -12.23
CA ALA A 201 -16.59 -16.32 -12.45
C ALA A 201 -16.61 -15.43 -11.19
N LEU A 202 -16.80 -16.01 -10.00
CA LEU A 202 -16.75 -15.27 -8.73
C LEU A 202 -15.33 -14.76 -8.42
N GLU A 203 -14.30 -15.57 -8.69
CA GLU A 203 -12.91 -15.15 -8.54
C GLU A 203 -12.59 -14.00 -9.49
N ALA A 204 -12.97 -14.11 -10.76
CA ALA A 204 -12.83 -13.05 -11.76
C ALA A 204 -13.56 -11.78 -11.34
N LEU A 205 -14.80 -11.91 -10.86
CA LEU A 205 -15.59 -10.79 -10.33
C LEU A 205 -14.83 -10.07 -9.20
N GLY A 206 -14.28 -10.81 -8.24
CA GLY A 206 -13.50 -10.24 -7.15
C GLY A 206 -12.28 -9.44 -7.62
N TYR A 207 -11.58 -9.96 -8.63
CA TYR A 207 -10.46 -9.24 -9.26
C TYR A 207 -10.92 -7.98 -10.00
N LEU A 208 -11.98 -8.07 -10.82
CA LEU A 208 -12.49 -6.95 -11.61
C LEU A 208 -13.04 -5.85 -10.71
N VAL A 209 -13.82 -6.18 -9.69
CA VAL A 209 -14.36 -5.19 -8.72
C VAL A 209 -13.24 -4.50 -7.97
N LYS A 210 -12.20 -5.24 -7.55
CA LYS A 210 -11.09 -4.62 -6.81
C LYS A 210 -10.25 -3.65 -7.64
N ASN A 211 -10.05 -3.93 -8.93
CA ASN A 211 -9.10 -3.18 -9.76
C ASN A 211 -9.77 -2.25 -10.78
N LEU A 212 -11.04 -2.52 -11.12
CA LEU A 212 -11.84 -1.85 -12.16
C LEU A 212 -13.27 -1.56 -11.67
N GLY A 213 -13.53 -1.69 -10.36
CA GLY A 213 -14.83 -1.45 -9.77
C GLY A 213 -15.05 0.02 -9.45
N ILE A 214 -16.25 0.52 -9.74
CA ILE A 214 -16.74 1.79 -9.22
C ILE A 214 -17.33 1.55 -7.84
N ASP A 215 -16.66 2.05 -6.80
CA ASP A 215 -17.23 2.13 -5.46
C ASP A 215 -18.08 3.41 -5.37
N GLU A 216 -19.40 3.25 -5.35
CA GLU A 216 -20.31 4.41 -5.35
C GLU A 216 -20.22 5.25 -4.07
N THR A 217 -19.65 4.70 -3.00
CA THR A 217 -19.43 5.39 -1.73
C THR A 217 -18.13 6.20 -1.72
N LYS A 218 -17.24 5.98 -2.70
CA LYS A 218 -15.93 6.62 -2.76
C LYS A 218 -15.66 7.27 -4.10
N MET A 219 -15.22 8.52 -4.07
CA MET A 219 -14.76 9.20 -5.27
C MET A 219 -13.27 8.94 -5.49
N ASP A 220 -12.91 8.46 -6.69
CA ASP A 220 -11.55 8.10 -7.06
C ASP A 220 -11.14 8.81 -8.36
N ILE A 221 -10.07 9.60 -8.26
CA ILE A 221 -9.50 10.35 -9.38
C ILE A 221 -9.06 9.40 -10.51
N GLN A 222 -8.52 8.22 -10.20
CA GLN A 222 -8.07 7.26 -11.20
C GLN A 222 -9.24 6.65 -11.97
N ILE A 223 -10.36 6.38 -11.27
CA ILE A 223 -11.59 5.89 -11.90
C ILE A 223 -12.16 6.96 -12.84
N GLY A 224 -12.31 8.20 -12.36
CA GLY A 224 -12.79 9.31 -13.18
C GLY A 224 -11.91 9.54 -14.43
N MET A 225 -10.59 9.50 -14.27
CA MET A 225 -9.65 9.60 -15.40
C MET A 225 -9.84 8.47 -16.40
N LYS A 226 -9.96 7.22 -15.93
CA LYS A 226 -10.15 6.06 -16.81
C LYS A 226 -11.43 6.17 -17.62
N ILE A 227 -12.53 6.58 -17.00
CA ILE A 227 -13.81 6.81 -17.70
C ILE A 227 -13.65 7.86 -18.80
N ILE A 228 -12.96 8.97 -18.50
CA ILE A 228 -12.69 10.02 -19.50
C ILE A 228 -11.89 9.46 -20.67
N LEU A 229 -10.80 8.75 -20.39
CA LEU A 229 -9.94 8.16 -21.42
C LEU A 229 -10.64 7.10 -22.26
N GLU A 230 -11.66 6.44 -21.73
CA GLU A 230 -12.42 5.39 -22.42
C GLU A 230 -13.59 5.96 -23.24
N LYS A 231 -14.27 7.00 -22.73
CA LYS A 231 -15.55 7.44 -23.28
C LYS A 231 -15.54 8.82 -23.91
N CYS A 232 -14.75 9.76 -23.40
CA CYS A 232 -14.80 11.16 -23.85
C CYS A 232 -14.07 11.42 -25.17
N HIS A 233 -13.50 10.38 -25.79
CA HIS A 233 -12.87 10.48 -27.12
C HIS A 233 -13.74 9.93 -28.26
N LYS A 234 -14.95 9.44 -27.95
CA LYS A 234 -15.86 8.81 -28.93
C LYS A 234 -16.43 9.80 -29.94
N CYS A 235 -16.62 11.06 -29.53
CA CYS A 235 -17.26 12.10 -30.35
C CYS A 235 -16.33 13.27 -30.68
N HIS A 236 -15.32 13.53 -29.86
CA HIS A 236 -14.36 14.62 -30.03
C HIS A 236 -12.99 14.25 -29.44
N THR A 237 -11.95 15.02 -29.70
CA THR A 237 -10.61 14.75 -29.15
C THR A 237 -10.58 14.90 -27.62
N LEU A 238 -9.71 14.12 -26.96
CA LEU A 238 -9.49 14.24 -25.52
C LEU A 238 -8.82 15.56 -25.12
N GLU A 239 -8.05 16.15 -26.04
CA GLU A 239 -7.39 17.43 -25.83
C GLU A 239 -8.39 18.51 -25.37
N ARG A 240 -9.61 18.51 -25.92
CA ARG A 240 -10.66 19.45 -25.56
C ARG A 240 -11.01 19.38 -24.06
N VAL A 241 -10.95 18.20 -23.45
CA VAL A 241 -11.21 18.03 -22.02
C VAL A 241 -10.10 18.67 -21.19
N PHE A 242 -8.84 18.42 -21.55
CA PHE A 242 -7.67 18.86 -20.77
C PHE A 242 -7.28 20.32 -21.00
N THR A 243 -7.72 20.94 -22.09
CA THR A 243 -7.46 22.35 -22.42
C THR A 243 -8.58 23.30 -21.98
N SER A 244 -9.77 22.76 -21.67
CA SER A 244 -10.91 23.56 -21.23
C SER A 244 -10.69 24.17 -19.84
N LYS A 245 -10.97 25.47 -19.71
CA LYS A 245 -10.95 26.20 -18.44
C LYS A 245 -12.38 26.42 -17.98
N LYS A 246 -12.76 25.74 -16.91
CA LYS A 246 -14.12 25.65 -16.40
C LYS A 246 -14.07 25.46 -14.88
N THR A 247 -14.93 26.20 -14.20
CA THR A 247 -15.25 26.01 -12.79
C THR A 247 -15.90 24.66 -12.54
N GLN A 248 -15.97 24.26 -11.27
CA GLN A 248 -16.63 23.02 -10.86
C GLN A 248 -18.10 22.96 -11.33
N SER A 249 -18.87 24.04 -11.19
CA SER A 249 -20.27 24.09 -11.62
C SER A 249 -20.42 23.98 -13.14
N GLU A 250 -19.53 24.64 -13.89
CA GLU A 250 -19.55 24.58 -15.37
C GLU A 250 -19.18 23.18 -15.88
N TRP A 251 -18.28 22.47 -15.21
CA TRP A 251 -17.99 21.07 -15.53
C TRP A 251 -19.20 20.17 -15.33
N VAL A 252 -19.89 20.30 -14.19
CA VAL A 252 -21.13 19.53 -13.92
C VAL A 252 -22.18 19.79 -15.00
N GLN A 253 -22.44 21.06 -15.33
CA GLN A 253 -23.36 21.42 -16.40
C GLN A 253 -22.94 20.87 -17.77
N THR A 254 -21.64 20.86 -18.06
CA THR A 254 -21.10 20.32 -19.32
C THR A 254 -21.34 18.81 -19.42
N ILE A 255 -21.12 18.06 -18.33
CA ILE A 255 -21.36 16.62 -18.29
C ILE A 255 -22.86 16.31 -18.42
N GLU A 256 -23.74 17.03 -17.72
CA GLU A 256 -25.19 16.82 -17.87
C GLU A 256 -25.68 17.17 -19.28
N LEU A 257 -25.12 18.21 -19.90
CA LEU A 257 -25.42 18.54 -21.29
C LEU A 257 -25.00 17.39 -22.23
N MET A 258 -23.80 16.83 -22.07
CA MET A 258 -23.36 15.67 -22.86
C MET A 258 -24.29 14.47 -22.68
N ARG A 259 -24.72 14.18 -21.45
CA ARG A 259 -25.70 13.11 -21.14
C ARG A 259 -27.07 13.37 -21.73
N SER A 260 -27.48 14.64 -21.89
CA SER A 260 -28.74 14.97 -22.57
C SER A 260 -28.71 14.68 -24.07
N PHE A 261 -27.53 14.78 -24.70
CA PHE A 261 -27.33 14.43 -26.11
C PHE A 261 -27.16 12.92 -26.33
N ASP A 262 -26.44 12.24 -25.43
CA ASP A 262 -26.26 10.79 -25.44
C ASP A 262 -26.48 10.24 -24.02
N PRO A 263 -27.71 9.79 -23.69
CA PRO A 263 -28.05 9.24 -22.37
C PRO A 263 -27.23 8.01 -21.98
N ASP A 264 -26.70 7.26 -22.95
CA ASP A 264 -25.92 6.05 -22.73
C ASP A 264 -24.42 6.33 -22.57
N LEU A 265 -23.99 7.60 -22.74
CA LEU A 265 -22.59 8.00 -22.62
C LEU A 265 -22.04 7.71 -21.21
N LEU A 266 -22.75 8.18 -20.18
CA LEU A 266 -22.37 8.04 -18.77
C LEU A 266 -23.60 7.70 -17.93
N ASN A 267 -23.53 6.59 -17.19
CA ASN A 267 -24.49 6.35 -16.11
C ASN A 267 -24.21 7.27 -14.91
N ASP A 268 -25.13 7.31 -13.94
CA ASP A 268 -25.02 8.22 -12.80
C ASP A 268 -23.73 8.03 -12.00
N SER A 269 -23.30 6.79 -11.80
CA SER A 269 -22.10 6.47 -11.01
C SER A 269 -20.82 6.87 -11.73
N GLU A 270 -20.76 6.70 -13.04
CA GLU A 270 -19.68 7.18 -13.89
C GLU A 270 -19.65 8.72 -13.95
N ALA A 271 -20.81 9.36 -14.13
CA ALA A 271 -20.93 10.82 -14.19
C ALA A 271 -20.44 11.47 -12.89
N ARG A 272 -20.77 10.88 -11.72
CA ARG A 272 -20.21 11.33 -10.43
C ARG A 272 -18.68 11.25 -10.43
N GLN A 273 -18.08 10.13 -10.84
CA GLN A 273 -16.62 9.95 -10.84
C GLN A 273 -15.91 10.93 -11.76
N VAL A 274 -16.47 11.16 -12.96
CA VAL A 274 -15.97 12.13 -13.92
C VAL A 274 -16.06 13.55 -13.36
N ASN A 275 -17.20 13.95 -12.81
CA ASN A 275 -17.38 15.27 -12.19
C ASN A 275 -16.41 15.51 -11.03
N TYR A 276 -16.15 14.48 -10.21
CA TYR A 276 -15.15 14.58 -9.15
C TYR A 276 -13.73 14.76 -9.67
N TYR A 277 -13.33 14.00 -10.71
CA TYR A 277 -12.02 14.17 -11.33
C TYR A 277 -11.85 15.60 -11.88
N LEU A 278 -12.80 16.05 -12.69
CA LEU A 278 -12.74 17.37 -13.34
C LEU A 278 -12.69 18.51 -12.32
N SER A 279 -13.49 18.42 -11.26
CA SER A 279 -13.50 19.43 -10.19
C SER A 279 -12.26 19.40 -9.30
N LYS A 280 -11.71 18.22 -8.98
CA LYS A 280 -10.54 18.12 -8.09
C LYS A 280 -9.23 18.37 -8.79
N VAL A 281 -9.10 17.96 -10.04
CA VAL A 281 -7.83 18.05 -10.78
C VAL A 281 -7.81 19.30 -11.65
N LEU A 282 -8.74 19.42 -12.60
CA LEU A 282 -8.69 20.48 -13.60
C LEU A 282 -9.13 21.84 -13.03
N ALA A 283 -10.21 21.90 -12.23
CA ALA A 283 -10.64 23.17 -11.65
C ALA A 283 -9.66 23.71 -10.57
N ARG A 284 -8.90 22.84 -9.88
CA ARG A 284 -7.83 23.28 -8.96
C ARG A 284 -6.60 23.82 -9.70
N GLN A 285 -6.24 23.24 -10.84
CA GLN A 285 -5.16 23.77 -11.69
C GLN A 285 -5.48 25.21 -12.11
N GLU A 286 -6.74 25.50 -12.45
CA GLU A 286 -7.19 26.86 -12.77
C GLU A 286 -7.07 27.82 -11.57
N LEU A 287 -7.58 27.45 -10.39
CA LEU A 287 -7.48 28.28 -9.19
C LEU A 287 -6.01 28.56 -8.80
N GLY A 288 -5.13 27.58 -8.96
CA GLY A 288 -3.70 27.73 -8.73
C GLY A 288 -3.02 28.67 -9.73
N GLN A 289 -3.33 28.52 -11.03
CA GLN A 289 -2.83 29.42 -12.08
C GLN A 289 -3.34 30.85 -11.90
N ASN A 290 -4.61 31.03 -11.54
CA ASN A 290 -5.20 32.35 -11.29
C ASN A 290 -4.56 33.02 -10.07
N LYS A 291 -4.35 32.29 -8.96
CA LYS A 291 -3.61 32.83 -7.79
C LYS A 291 -2.18 33.24 -8.13
N LEU A 292 -1.46 32.44 -8.92
CA LEU A 292 -0.10 32.78 -9.37
C LEU A 292 -0.08 34.03 -10.27
N LYS A 293 -1.08 34.17 -11.15
CA LYS A 293 -1.23 35.35 -12.02
C LYS A 293 -1.55 36.61 -11.20
N THR A 294 -2.47 36.52 -10.24
CA THR A 294 -2.79 37.62 -9.32
C THR A 294 -1.57 38.02 -8.49
N TYR A 295 -0.85 37.05 -7.91
CA TYR A 295 0.37 37.34 -7.14
C TYR A 295 1.45 38.04 -7.97
N ARG A 296 1.64 37.63 -9.24
CA ARG A 296 2.59 38.27 -10.16
C ARG A 296 2.18 39.72 -10.45
N ILE A 297 0.90 39.98 -10.72
CA ILE A 297 0.38 41.33 -10.97
C ILE A 297 0.57 42.23 -9.73
N THR A 298 0.24 41.74 -8.54
CA THR A 298 0.42 42.50 -7.30
C THR A 298 1.88 42.83 -7.05
N ARG A 299 2.78 41.84 -7.21
CA ARG A 299 4.23 42.04 -7.05
C ARG A 299 4.81 43.04 -8.07
N ASP A 300 4.37 42.97 -9.33
CA ASP A 300 4.87 43.86 -10.36
C ASP A 300 4.33 45.30 -10.17
N MET A 301 3.13 45.45 -9.59
CA MET A 301 2.62 46.76 -9.13
C MET A 301 3.41 47.33 -7.95
N ASP A 302 3.76 46.51 -6.95
CA ASP A 302 4.56 46.94 -5.80
C ASP A 302 5.98 47.40 -6.21
N LEU A 303 6.49 46.90 -7.33
CA LEU A 303 7.77 47.31 -7.94
C LEU A 303 7.67 48.60 -8.77
N LEU A 304 6.48 49.00 -9.20
CA LEU A 304 6.25 50.24 -9.96
C LEU A 304 5.93 51.44 -9.06
N ILE A 305 5.65 51.21 -7.77
CA ILE A 305 5.29 52.24 -6.77
C ILE A 305 6.50 52.57 -5.85
N ARG A 306 7.69 52.01 -6.13
CA ARG A 306 8.97 52.39 -5.51
C ARG A 306 9.90 53.03 -6.52
#